data_AF-A0A3D0TAU1-F1
#
_entry.id   AF-A0A3D0TAU1-F1
#
_cell.length_a   1.000
_cell.length_b   1.000
_cell.length_c   1.000
_cell.angle_alpha   90.00
_cell.angle_beta   90.00
_cell.angle_gamma   90.00
#
_symmetry.space_group_name_H-M   'P 1'
#
loop_
_entity.id
_entity.type
_entity.pdbx_description
1 polymer ?
#
loop_
_entity_poly.entity_id
_entity_poly.type
_entity_poly.pdbx_seq_one_letter_code
_entity_poly.pdbx_strand_id
1 'polypeptide(L)'
;MDIVRANITFPKTLLLEVDKLAGSRNRSAFLADSVRECLARLKFSKVAEDSIGILNPKDYPNFATPTKVKKYTRAFRKKNSVRV
;
A
#
# COMPACT_ATOMS: atom_id res chain seq x y z
N MET A 1 20.60 1.52 -13.04
CA MET A 1 20.09 0.81 -11.85
C MET A 1 20.94 -0.43 -11.70
N ASP A 2 21.66 -0.55 -10.60
CA ASP A 2 22.66 -1.60 -10.46
C ASP A 2 21.98 -2.92 -10.16
N ILE A 3 22.20 -3.90 -11.04
CA ILE A 3 21.63 -5.24 -10.92
C ILE A 3 22.63 -6.09 -10.14
N VAL A 4 22.27 -6.46 -8.91
CA VAL A 4 23.04 -7.40 -8.10
C VAL A 4 22.40 -8.77 -8.22
N ARG A 5 23.21 -9.81 -8.45
CA ARG A 5 22.73 -11.20 -8.44
C ARG A 5 22.56 -11.67 -6.99
N ALA A 6 21.37 -12.14 -6.67
CA ALA A 6 21.07 -12.84 -5.42
C ALA A 6 20.65 -14.29 -5.75
N ASN A 7 21.16 -15.26 -4.98
CA ASN A 7 20.69 -16.63 -5.05
C ASN A 7 19.55 -16.84 -4.05
N ILE A 8 18.38 -17.27 -4.52
CA ILE A 8 17.16 -17.41 -3.70
C ILE A 8 16.61 -18.81 -3.94
N THR A 9 16.36 -19.56 -2.86
CA THR A 9 15.74 -20.88 -2.92
C THR A 9 14.23 -20.74 -2.94
N PHE A 10 13.57 -21.43 -3.87
CA PHE A 10 12.12 -21.44 -4.01
C PHE A 10 11.56 -22.86 -3.92
N PRO A 11 10.38 -23.06 -3.31
CA PRO A 11 9.63 -24.30 -3.46
C PRO A 11 9.36 -24.58 -4.94
N LYS A 12 9.61 -25.82 -5.37
CA LYS A 12 9.44 -26.23 -6.78
C LYS A 12 8.01 -25.97 -7.28
N THR A 13 7.01 -26.25 -6.45
CA THR A 13 5.60 -26.04 -6.78
C THR A 13 5.30 -24.57 -7.09
N LEU A 14 5.77 -23.66 -6.24
CA LEU A 14 5.58 -22.22 -6.41
C LEU A 14 6.30 -21.70 -7.66
N LEU A 15 7.52 -22.18 -7.92
CA LEU A 15 8.27 -21.79 -9.11
C LEU A 15 7.54 -22.24 -10.41
N LEU A 16 6.93 -23.41 -10.41
CA LEU A 16 6.14 -23.91 -11.54
C LEU A 16 4.87 -23.06 -11.77
N GLU A 17 4.26 -22.54 -10.71
CA GLU A 17 3.13 -21.61 -10.83
C GLU A 17 3.56 -20.29 -11.44
N VAL A 18 4.69 -19.74 -10.99
CA VAL A 18 5.28 -18.54 -11.58
C VAL A 18 5.60 -18.77 -13.06
N ASP A 19 6.13 -19.95 -13.42
CA ASP A 19 6.41 -20.29 -14.81
C ASP A 19 5.16 -20.31 -15.68
N LYS A 20 4.03 -20.82 -15.15
CA LYS A 20 2.76 -20.84 -15.89
C LYS A 20 2.22 -19.43 -16.15
N LEU A 21 2.45 -18.49 -15.24
CA LEU A 21 1.91 -17.13 -15.33
C LEU A 21 2.83 -16.17 -16.08
N ALA A 22 4.14 -16.19 -15.76
CA ALA A 22 5.12 -15.23 -16.27
C ALA A 22 6.01 -15.81 -17.37
N GLY A 23 6.11 -17.14 -17.46
CA GLY A 23 7.09 -17.84 -18.30
C GLY A 23 8.47 -17.96 -17.63
N SER A 24 9.18 -19.04 -17.96
CA SER A 24 10.45 -19.42 -17.32
C SER A 24 11.58 -18.39 -17.49
N ARG A 25 11.53 -17.53 -18.52
CA ARG A 25 12.52 -16.48 -18.78
C ARG A 25 12.24 -15.16 -18.05
N ASN A 26 11.03 -14.95 -17.53
CA ASN A 26 10.63 -13.68 -16.91
C ASN A 26 10.53 -13.75 -15.38
N ARG A 27 10.99 -14.84 -14.77
CA ARG A 27 10.92 -15.07 -13.31
C ARG A 27 11.50 -13.90 -12.52
N SER A 28 12.68 -13.40 -12.90
CA SER A 28 13.34 -12.30 -12.17
C SER A 28 12.54 -11.01 -12.23
N ALA A 29 11.94 -10.69 -13.39
CA ALA A 29 11.10 -9.51 -13.55
C ALA A 29 9.81 -9.64 -12.72
N PHE A 30 9.14 -10.79 -12.84
CA PHE A 30 7.93 -11.10 -12.07
C PHE A 30 8.18 -10.98 -10.56
N LEU A 31 9.24 -11.61 -10.06
CA LEU A 31 9.60 -11.56 -8.64
C LEU A 31 9.97 -10.14 -8.20
N ALA A 32 10.70 -9.38 -9.01
CA ALA A 32 11.03 -8.00 -8.69
C ALA A 32 9.77 -7.13 -8.53
N ASP A 33 8.79 -7.30 -9.42
CA ASP A 33 7.53 -6.58 -9.37
C ASP A 33 6.68 -7.00 -8.17
N SER A 34 6.53 -8.30 -7.92
CA SER A 34 5.81 -8.82 -6.75
C SER A 34 6.45 -8.38 -5.44
N VAL A 35 7.79 -8.39 -5.34
CA VAL A 35 8.50 -7.91 -4.15
C VAL A 35 8.31 -6.40 -3.97
N ARG A 36 8.32 -5.62 -5.05
CA ARG A 36 8.06 -4.17 -4.98
C ARG A 36 6.67 -3.87 -4.43
N GLU A 37 5.65 -4.59 -4.91
CA GLU A 37 4.28 -4.47 -4.41
C GLU A 37 4.18 -4.88 -2.94
N CYS A 38 4.76 -6.02 -2.57
CA CYS A 38 4.77 -6.51 -1.20
C CYS A 38 5.45 -5.51 -0.25
N LEU A 39 6.61 -4.97 -0.63
CA LEU A 39 7.31 -3.94 0.13
C LEU A 39 6.51 -2.66 0.26
N ALA A 40 5.81 -2.22 -0.79
CA ALA A 40 4.95 -1.03 -0.72
C ALA A 40 3.83 -1.22 0.31
N ARG A 41 3.18 -2.39 0.30
CA ARG A 41 2.14 -2.74 1.28
C ARG A 41 2.69 -2.80 2.71
N LEU A 42 3.85 -3.44 2.92
CA LEU A 42 4.46 -3.53 4.25
C LEU A 42 4.87 -2.15 4.78
N LYS A 43 5.46 -1.29 3.94
CA LYS A 43 5.78 0.10 4.30
C LYS A 43 4.53 0.87 4.68
N PHE A 44 3.45 0.75 3.92
CA PHE A 44 2.20 1.42 4.22
C PHE A 44 1.59 0.93 5.54
N SER A 45 1.57 -0.39 5.79
CA SER A 45 1.09 -0.95 7.06
C SER A 45 1.83 -0.37 8.25
N LYS A 46 3.17 -0.36 8.17
CA LYS A 46 4.02 0.20 9.23
C LYS A 46 3.71 1.67 9.48
N VAL A 47 3.63 2.48 8.42
CA VAL A 47 3.28 3.90 8.56
C VAL A 47 1.88 4.09 9.15
N ALA A 48 0.91 3.26 8.76
CA ALA A 48 -0.44 3.32 9.29
C ALA A 48 -0.48 2.99 10.79
N GLU A 49 0.26 1.97 11.23
CA GLU A 49 0.43 1.60 12.63
C GLU A 49 1.11 2.72 13.43
N ASP A 50 2.21 3.27 12.90
CA ASP A 50 2.95 4.38 13.52
C ASP A 50 2.11 5.67 13.59
N SER A 51 1.10 5.82 12.72
CA SER A 51 0.20 6.98 12.68
C SER A 51 -1.00 6.86 13.62
N ILE A 52 -1.15 5.76 14.36
CA ILE A 52 -2.26 5.61 15.30
C ILE A 52 -2.20 6.72 16.36
N GLY A 53 -3.32 7.42 16.54
CA GLY A 53 -3.44 8.52 17.49
C GLY A 53 -3.01 9.89 16.96
N ILE A 54 -2.52 10.00 15.72
CA ILE A 54 -2.13 11.28 15.12
C ILE A 54 -3.31 12.27 15.02
N LEU A 55 -4.53 11.76 14.83
CA LEU A 55 -5.78 12.53 14.83
C LEU A 55 -6.44 12.48 16.20
N ASN A 56 -5.74 12.93 17.23
CA ASN A 56 -6.28 12.91 18.57
C ASN A 56 -7.49 13.86 18.71
N PRO A 57 -8.52 13.52 19.51
CA PRO A 57 -9.72 14.35 19.65
C PRO A 57 -9.52 15.75 20.24
N LYS A 58 -8.40 15.99 20.95
CA LYS A 58 -8.12 17.28 21.59
C LYS A 58 -7.70 18.31 20.53
N ASP A 59 -6.79 17.91 19.66
CA ASP A 59 -6.24 18.76 18.60
C ASP A 59 -7.11 18.71 17.33
N TYR A 60 -7.79 17.58 17.10
CA TYR A 60 -8.63 17.33 15.91
C TYR A 60 -10.07 16.93 16.30
N PRO A 61 -10.87 17.85 16.88
CA PRO A 61 -12.22 17.53 17.39
C PRO A 61 -13.20 17.08 16.31
N ASN A 62 -12.98 17.48 15.05
CA ASN A 62 -13.77 17.03 13.89
C ASN A 62 -13.54 15.56 13.53
N PHE A 63 -12.44 14.96 14.02
CA PHE A 63 -12.06 13.57 13.76
C PHE A 63 -12.33 12.64 14.95
N ALA A 64 -12.91 13.17 16.03
CA ALA A 64 -13.16 12.42 17.27
C ALA A 64 -14.19 11.29 17.12
N THR A 65 -15.12 11.38 16.15
CA THR A 65 -16.15 10.36 15.91
C THR A 65 -16.45 10.19 14.43
N PRO A 66 -16.93 9.01 13.98
CA PRO A 66 -17.32 8.80 12.58
C PRO A 66 -18.36 9.81 12.07
N THR A 67 -19.30 10.23 12.92
CA THR A 67 -20.32 11.23 12.59
C THR A 67 -19.73 12.60 12.33
N LYS A 68 -18.76 13.04 13.15
CA LYS A 68 -18.05 14.32 12.97
C LYS A 68 -17.16 14.28 11.73
N VAL A 69 -16.47 13.16 11.48
CA VAL A 69 -15.68 12.96 10.25
C VAL A 69 -16.57 13.08 9.01
N LYS A 70 -17.75 12.44 9.01
CA LYS A 70 -18.71 12.52 7.90
C LYS A 70 -19.22 13.94 7.70
N LYS A 71 -19.52 14.67 8.78
CA LYS A 71 -19.93 16.08 8.71
C LYS A 71 -18.83 16.96 8.12
N TYR A 72 -17.59 16.79 8.60
CA TYR A 72 -16.41 17.51 8.15
C TYR A 72 -16.14 17.26 6.66
N THR A 73 -16.07 15.99 6.24
CA THR A 73 -15.82 15.62 4.84
C THR A 73 -16.90 16.12 3.89
N ARG A 74 -18.19 16.09 4.29
CA ARG A 74 -19.28 16.67 3.50
C ARG A 74 -19.13 18.18 3.33
N ALA A 75 -18.85 18.90 4.42
CA ALA A 75 -18.64 20.35 4.38
C ALA A 75 -17.40 20.71 3.55
N PHE A 76 -16.30 19.97 3.72
CA PHE A 76 -15.07 20.13 2.96
C PHE A 76 -15.29 19.93 1.46
N ARG A 77 -15.99 18.87 1.06
CA ARG A 77 -16.33 18.62 -0.35
C ARG A 77 -17.24 19.71 -0.92
N LYS A 78 -18.23 20.19 -0.17
CA LYS A 78 -19.13 21.27 -0.62
C LYS A 78 -18.40 22.60 -0.79
N LYS A 79 -17.42 22.89 0.08
CA LYS A 79 -16.61 24.11 0.01
C LYS A 79 -15.62 24.07 -1.16
N ASN A 80 -15.05 22.90 -1.45
CA ASN A 80 -13.99 22.71 -2.43
C ASN A 80 -14.47 22.06 -3.74
N SER A 81 -15.76 21.83 -3.92
CA SER A 81 -16.30 21.43 -5.22
C SER A 81 -16.15 22.63 -6.15
N VAL A 82 -15.21 22.55 -7.08
CA VAL A 82 -15.12 23.48 -8.21
C VAL A 82 -16.47 23.43 -8.92
N ARG A 83 -17.17 24.56 -8.99
CA ARG A 83 -18.26 24.73 -9.96
C ARG A 83 -17.58 24.85 -11.32
N VAL A 84 -17.50 23.72 -12.03
CA VAL A 84 -17.22 23.69 -13.47
C VAL A 84 -18.54 23.93 -14.20
#